data_AF-U1GB10-F1
#
_entry.id   AF-U1GB10-F1
#
_cell.length_a   1.000
_cell.length_b   1.000
_cell.length_c   1.000
_cell.angle_alpha   90.00
_cell.angle_beta   90.00
_cell.angle_gamma   90.00
#
_symmetry.space_group_name_H-M   'P 1'
#
loop_
_entity.id
_entity.type
_entity.pdbx_description
1 polymer ?
#
loop_
_entity_poly.entity_id
_entity_poly.type
_entity_poly.pdbx_seq_one_letter_code
_entity_poly.pdbx_strand_id
1 'polypeptide(L)'
;MASFSLSQLFSGSSSDGTTGYNTSQVVQVLTFRPSPNHPNVTLLQREGSHGETTTLYASTTSKFTKPNIQIFRVVATSTGLQQTAIGNASFHLLSSTTDLSLHGHYITMKSGNLSSSYNFMYPPTGKMKWKSNFMGTALELFDSAGLKLARYKFKFSSTSGKRLEILVPCADSFLDLIVLSGMAATVKEREKLKAASAASEAVAGV
;
A
#
# COMPACT_ATOMS: atom_id res chain seq x y z
N MET A 1 -14.55 -0.36 -28.74
CA MET A 1 -14.04 -0.56 -27.36
C MET A 1 -14.02 0.79 -26.68
N ALA A 2 -14.92 1.03 -25.72
CA ALA A 2 -15.01 2.30 -25.02
C ALA A 2 -13.90 2.41 -23.97
N SER A 3 -13.06 3.45 -24.07
CA SER A 3 -12.08 3.79 -23.05
C SER A 3 -12.79 4.50 -21.90
N PHE A 4 -12.81 3.89 -20.71
CA PHE A 4 -13.26 4.58 -19.51
C PHE A 4 -12.19 5.57 -19.06
N SER A 5 -12.56 6.86 -18.98
CA SER A 5 -11.70 7.91 -18.45
C SER A 5 -11.74 7.87 -16.91
N LEU A 6 -10.56 7.85 -16.27
CA LEU A 6 -10.42 7.86 -14.81
C LEU A 6 -11.13 9.05 -14.16
N SER A 7 -11.38 10.14 -14.90
CA SER A 7 -12.18 11.29 -14.45
C SER A 7 -13.57 10.92 -13.91
N GLN A 8 -14.17 9.83 -14.42
CA GLN A 8 -15.50 9.37 -13.97
C GLN A 8 -15.48 8.60 -12.65
N LEU A 9 -14.31 8.14 -12.18
CA LEU A 9 -14.17 7.54 -10.85
C LEU A 9 -14.03 8.59 -9.73
N PHE A 10 -13.83 9.86 -10.09
CA PHE A 10 -13.59 10.97 -9.17
C PHE A 10 -14.77 11.96 -9.07
N SER A 11 -15.93 11.65 -9.66
CA SER A 11 -17.12 12.51 -9.63
C SER A 11 -17.85 12.44 -8.28
N GLY A 12 -17.22 12.98 -7.24
CA GLY A 12 -17.95 13.67 -6.18
C GLY A 12 -18.35 15.04 -6.72
N SER A 13 -19.65 15.33 -6.73
CA SER A 13 -20.25 16.53 -7.31
C SER A 13 -19.62 17.84 -6.80
N SER A 14 -18.80 18.46 -7.63
CA SER A 14 -18.69 19.92 -7.72
C SER A 14 -18.19 20.29 -9.11
N SER A 15 -19.01 21.04 -9.82
CA SER A 15 -18.71 21.68 -11.09
C SER A 15 -17.62 22.73 -10.88
N ASP A 16 -16.39 22.44 -11.26
CA ASP A 16 -15.58 23.42 -11.98
C ASP A 16 -14.44 22.74 -12.74
N GLY A 17 -14.23 23.21 -13.97
CA GLY A 17 -13.18 22.70 -14.85
C GLY A 17 -11.79 22.99 -14.28
N THR A 18 -10.85 22.10 -14.59
CA THR A 18 -9.41 22.22 -14.31
C THR A 18 -8.97 21.75 -12.91
N THR A 19 -9.20 20.48 -12.56
CA THR A 19 -8.61 19.88 -11.35
C THR A 19 -7.17 19.42 -11.59
N GLY A 20 -6.25 20.36 -11.57
CA GLY A 20 -4.86 20.08 -11.20
C GLY A 20 -4.82 19.76 -9.70
N TYR A 21 -4.96 18.48 -9.33
CA TYR A 21 -4.85 18.08 -7.92
C TYR A 21 -3.45 18.43 -7.40
N ASN A 22 -3.39 19.27 -6.37
CA ASN A 22 -2.14 19.56 -5.68
C ASN A 22 -1.74 18.32 -4.87
N THR A 23 -0.89 17.47 -5.47
CA THR A 23 -0.37 16.21 -4.88
C THR A 23 0.44 16.39 -3.58
N SER A 24 0.53 17.62 -3.06
CA SER A 24 1.11 17.95 -1.76
C SER A 24 0.13 17.80 -0.60
N GLN A 25 -1.19 17.81 -0.86
CA GLN A 25 -2.21 17.70 0.17
C GLN A 25 -2.54 16.23 0.48
N VAL A 26 -2.47 15.86 1.75
CA VAL A 26 -2.84 14.52 2.21
C VAL A 26 -4.34 14.48 2.48
N VAL A 27 -5.05 13.59 1.80
CA VAL A 27 -6.51 13.41 1.93
C VAL A 27 -6.84 12.49 3.09
N GLN A 28 -6.05 11.44 3.29
CA GLN A 28 -6.26 10.47 4.36
C GLN A 28 -4.93 9.89 4.83
N VAL A 29 -4.79 9.65 6.14
CA VAL A 29 -3.64 8.96 6.73
C VAL A 29 -4.11 7.64 7.34
N LEU A 30 -3.39 6.57 7.00
CA LEU A 30 -3.50 5.26 7.65
C LEU A 30 -2.23 5.01 8.47
N THR A 31 -2.37 4.77 9.76
CA THR A 31 -1.26 4.41 10.65
C THR A 31 -1.26 2.91 10.91
N PHE A 32 -0.07 2.32 10.99
CA PHE A 32 0.11 0.89 11.24
C PHE A 32 0.46 0.66 12.71
N ARG A 33 -0.37 -0.11 13.41
CA ARG A 33 -0.19 -0.41 14.83
C ARG A 33 -0.21 -1.92 15.07
N PRO A 34 0.77 -2.50 15.78
CA PRO A 34 0.67 -3.90 16.22
C PRO A 34 -0.59 -4.11 17.08
N SER A 35 -1.29 -5.22 16.88
CA SER A 35 -2.40 -5.59 17.75
C SER A 35 -1.88 -5.91 19.16
N PRO A 36 -2.49 -5.40 20.23
CA PRO A 36 -2.07 -5.68 21.60
C PRO A 36 -2.28 -7.16 21.97
N ASN A 37 -3.25 -7.82 21.36
CA ASN A 37 -3.68 -9.17 21.73
C ASN A 37 -3.14 -10.25 20.77
N HIS A 38 -2.66 -9.86 19.59
CA HIS A 38 -2.27 -10.79 18.54
C HIS A 38 -0.94 -10.37 17.90
N PRO A 39 0.18 -11.05 18.21
CA PRO A 39 1.53 -10.60 17.82
C PRO A 39 1.79 -10.58 16.31
N ASN A 40 1.03 -11.37 15.54
CA ASN A 40 1.16 -11.45 14.07
C ASN A 40 0.15 -10.58 13.32
N VAL A 41 -0.65 -9.78 14.06
CA VAL A 41 -1.69 -8.91 13.49
C VAL A 41 -1.23 -7.47 13.58
N THR A 42 -1.31 -6.77 12.46
CA THR A 42 -1.17 -5.30 12.39
C THR A 42 -2.54 -4.70 12.06
N LEU A 43 -2.94 -3.70 12.84
CA LEU A 43 -4.13 -2.89 12.62
C LEU A 43 -3.75 -1.66 11.80
N LEU A 44 -4.54 -1.34 10.79
CA LEU A 44 -4.41 -0.11 10.02
C LEU A 44 -5.56 0.81 10.42
N GLN A 45 -5.21 1.93 11.03
CA GLN A 45 -6.17 2.87 11.60
C GLN A 45 -6.16 4.15 10.77
N ARG A 46 -7.35 4.62 10.37
CA ARG A 46 -7.55 5.95 9.81
C ARG A 46 -7.41 6.97 10.93
N GLU A 47 -6.58 7.97 10.70
CA GLU A 47 -6.49 9.15 11.54
C GLU A 47 -7.66 10.08 11.22
N GLY A 48 -8.49 10.35 12.22
CA GLY A 48 -9.60 11.29 12.17
C GLY A 48 -9.21 12.68 12.68
N SER A 49 -10.14 13.60 12.62
CA SER A 49 -10.01 14.91 13.26
C SER A 49 -9.91 14.74 14.77
N HIS A 50 -9.14 15.61 15.44
CA HIS A 50 -8.97 15.61 16.91
C HIS A 50 -8.28 14.38 17.54
N GLY A 51 -7.53 13.60 16.76
CA GLY A 51 -6.78 12.45 17.28
C GLY A 51 -7.60 11.18 17.46
N GLU A 52 -8.86 11.19 17.01
CA GLU A 52 -9.66 9.97 16.89
C GLU A 52 -9.03 9.01 15.88
N THR A 53 -9.10 7.71 16.14
CA THR A 53 -8.60 6.69 15.21
C THR A 53 -9.65 5.62 14.98
N THR A 54 -9.89 5.29 13.71
CA THR A 54 -10.84 4.25 13.31
C THR A 54 -10.09 3.12 12.63
N THR A 55 -10.18 1.91 13.17
CA THR A 55 -9.59 0.73 12.54
C THR A 55 -10.36 0.37 11.27
N LEU A 56 -9.70 0.41 10.12
CA LEU A 56 -10.30 0.04 8.83
C LEU A 56 -9.86 -1.34 8.36
N TYR A 57 -8.62 -1.72 8.70
CA TYR A 57 -8.07 -3.00 8.29
C TYR A 57 -7.36 -3.71 9.43
N ALA A 58 -7.36 -5.02 9.34
CA ALA A 58 -6.43 -5.90 10.03
C ALA A 58 -5.62 -6.65 8.98
N SER A 59 -4.34 -6.87 9.24
CA SER A 59 -3.49 -7.67 8.37
C SER A 59 -2.71 -8.68 9.17
N THR A 60 -2.59 -9.89 8.65
CA THR A 60 -1.69 -10.92 9.17
C THR A 60 -0.49 -11.05 8.24
N THR A 61 0.68 -11.30 8.81
CA THR A 61 1.91 -11.51 8.03
C THR A 61 2.60 -12.79 8.42
N SER A 62 3.09 -13.54 7.42
CA SER A 62 3.87 -14.75 7.61
C SER A 62 5.09 -14.75 6.69
N LYS A 63 6.24 -15.15 7.24
CA LYS A 63 7.48 -15.32 6.47
C LYS A 63 7.55 -16.66 5.74
N PHE A 64 6.91 -17.68 6.30
CA PHE A 64 7.13 -19.07 5.90
C PHE A 64 5.90 -19.71 5.25
N THR A 65 4.70 -19.23 5.59
CA THR A 65 3.45 -19.75 5.05
C THR A 65 2.86 -18.78 4.04
N LYS A 66 2.36 -19.34 2.93
CA LYS A 66 1.59 -18.59 1.95
C LYS A 66 0.10 -18.62 2.32
N PRO A 67 -0.64 -17.54 2.06
CA PRO A 67 -0.14 -16.24 1.60
C PRO A 67 0.68 -15.51 2.70
N ASN A 68 1.70 -14.77 2.27
CA ASN A 68 2.61 -14.06 3.17
C ASN A 68 1.97 -12.84 3.84
N ILE A 69 0.98 -12.24 3.17
CA ILE A 69 0.15 -11.17 3.73
C ILE A 69 -1.30 -11.56 3.47
N GLN A 70 -2.15 -11.42 4.48
CA GLN A 70 -3.60 -11.39 4.31
C GLN A 70 -4.15 -10.09 4.89
N ILE A 71 -5.14 -9.51 4.22
CA ILE A 71 -5.78 -8.27 4.63
C ILE A 71 -7.28 -8.50 4.78
N PHE A 72 -7.79 -8.00 5.89
CA PHE A 72 -9.18 -8.05 6.27
C PHE A 72 -9.68 -6.62 6.42
N ARG A 73 -10.85 -6.34 5.85
CA ARG A 73 -11.60 -5.12 6.18
C ARG A 73 -12.31 -5.33 7.51
N VAL A 74 -12.25 -4.32 8.36
CA VAL A 74 -12.90 -4.29 9.67
C VAL A 74 -14.05 -3.31 9.62
N VAL A 75 -15.26 -3.76 9.93
CA VAL A 75 -16.47 -2.93 9.96
C VAL A 75 -17.14 -3.09 11.31
N ALA A 76 -17.51 -1.98 11.94
CA ALA A 76 -18.35 -1.99 13.12
C ALA A 76 -19.80 -2.22 12.69
N THR A 77 -20.43 -3.24 13.25
CA THR A 77 -21.83 -3.60 13.04
C THR A 77 -22.58 -3.50 14.37
N SER A 78 -23.92 -3.52 14.33
CA SER A 78 -24.75 -3.52 15.54
C SER A 78 -24.47 -4.71 16.47
N THR A 79 -23.92 -5.79 15.94
CA THR A 79 -23.60 -7.04 16.66
C THR A 79 -22.12 -7.18 17.02
N GLY A 80 -21.29 -6.16 16.73
CA GLY A 80 -19.85 -6.18 17.03
C GLY A 80 -18.97 -5.90 15.80
N LEU A 81 -17.69 -6.29 15.87
CA LEU A 81 -16.75 -6.10 14.77
C LEU A 81 -16.81 -7.28 13.79
N GLN A 82 -17.13 -6.99 12.52
CA GLN A 82 -17.05 -7.95 11.44
C GLN A 82 -15.72 -7.80 10.71
N GLN A 83 -15.09 -8.94 10.39
CA GLN A 83 -13.89 -9.00 9.57
C GLN A 83 -14.17 -9.75 8.27
N THR A 84 -13.84 -9.15 7.14
CA THR A 84 -14.01 -9.76 5.82
C THR A 84 -12.66 -9.79 5.11
N ALA A 85 -12.22 -10.97 4.67
CA ALA A 85 -11.00 -11.09 3.89
C ALA A 85 -11.17 -10.38 2.54
N ILE A 86 -10.31 -9.42 2.24
CA ILE A 86 -10.40 -8.61 1.01
C ILE A 86 -9.25 -8.91 0.04
N GLY A 87 -8.12 -9.40 0.54
CA GLY A 87 -6.99 -9.71 -0.33
C GLY A 87 -5.81 -10.33 0.36
N ASN A 88 -4.87 -10.79 -0.45
CA ASN A 88 -3.66 -11.44 0.01
C ASN A 88 -2.49 -11.21 -0.95
N ALA A 89 -1.27 -11.41 -0.44
CA ALA A 89 -0.03 -11.35 -1.22
C ALA A 89 0.83 -12.59 -0.95
N SER A 90 1.41 -13.15 -2.01
CA SER A 90 2.34 -14.27 -1.96
C SER A 90 3.66 -13.89 -2.62
N PHE A 91 4.73 -13.95 -1.82
CA PHE A 91 6.09 -13.71 -2.28
C PHE A 91 6.72 -15.01 -2.76
N HIS A 92 7.64 -14.88 -3.71
CA HIS A 92 8.42 -15.99 -4.24
C HIS A 92 9.89 -15.70 -3.98
N LEU A 93 10.62 -16.71 -3.49
CA LEU A 93 12.01 -16.57 -3.04
C LEU A 93 12.97 -16.16 -4.16
N LEU A 94 12.80 -16.72 -5.36
CA LEU A 94 13.69 -16.50 -6.51
C LEU A 94 13.04 -15.69 -7.63
N SER A 95 11.84 -15.14 -7.41
CA SER A 95 11.14 -14.35 -8.42
C SER A 95 11.19 -12.86 -8.11
N SER A 96 11.32 -12.07 -9.18
CA SER A 96 11.02 -10.64 -9.19
C SER A 96 9.51 -10.36 -9.19
N THR A 97 8.67 -11.40 -9.24
CA THR A 97 7.22 -11.27 -9.16
C THR A 97 6.68 -11.50 -7.75
N THR A 98 5.55 -10.88 -7.48
CA THR A 98 4.73 -11.09 -6.29
C THR A 98 3.29 -11.20 -6.76
N ASP A 99 2.60 -12.22 -6.25
CA ASP A 99 1.22 -12.47 -6.62
C ASP A 99 0.32 -11.81 -5.60
N LEU A 100 -0.59 -10.96 -6.08
CA LEU A 100 -1.63 -10.37 -5.24
C LEU A 100 -2.98 -10.91 -5.69
N SER A 101 -3.88 -11.10 -4.75
CA SER A 101 -5.29 -11.33 -5.02
C SER A 101 -6.09 -10.30 -4.23
N LEU A 102 -6.97 -9.57 -4.90
CA LEU A 102 -7.81 -8.55 -4.29
C LEU A 102 -9.25 -8.71 -4.77
N HIS A 103 -10.19 -8.96 -3.86
CA HIS A 103 -11.60 -9.20 -4.19
C HIS A 103 -11.76 -10.25 -5.30
N GLY A 104 -10.97 -11.34 -5.23
CA GLY A 104 -10.93 -12.40 -6.25
C GLY A 104 -10.15 -12.08 -7.53
N HIS A 105 -9.69 -10.83 -7.72
CA HIS A 105 -8.91 -10.43 -8.88
C HIS A 105 -7.42 -10.73 -8.67
N TYR A 106 -6.85 -11.52 -9.57
CA TYR A 106 -5.42 -11.81 -9.56
C TYR A 106 -4.62 -10.67 -10.21
N ILE A 107 -3.57 -10.22 -9.52
CA ILE A 107 -2.70 -9.11 -9.93
C ILE A 107 -1.26 -9.54 -9.75
N THR A 108 -0.47 -9.50 -10.83
CA THR A 108 0.97 -9.72 -10.76
C THR A 108 1.70 -8.40 -10.55
N MET A 109 2.41 -8.29 -9.43
CA MET A 109 3.34 -7.19 -9.16
C MET A 109 4.77 -7.60 -9.54
N LYS A 110 5.44 -6.79 -10.35
CA LYS A 110 6.82 -7.01 -10.83
C LYS A 110 7.77 -5.99 -10.22
N SER A 111 8.79 -6.46 -9.50
CA SER A 111 9.89 -5.62 -9.05
C SER A 111 10.85 -5.32 -10.20
N GLY A 112 11.28 -4.06 -10.33
CA GLY A 112 12.34 -3.69 -11.28
C GLY A 112 13.68 -4.28 -10.86
N ASN A 113 14.41 -4.91 -11.80
CA ASN A 113 15.66 -5.62 -11.51
C ASN A 113 16.75 -4.72 -10.91
N LEU A 114 16.75 -3.41 -11.19
CA LEU A 114 17.76 -2.45 -10.73
C LEU A 114 17.16 -1.26 -9.96
N SER A 115 15.86 -1.00 -10.10
CA SER A 115 15.18 0.11 -9.44
C SER A 115 14.40 -0.35 -8.23
N SER A 116 14.30 0.48 -7.19
CA SER A 116 13.32 0.31 -6.11
C SER A 116 11.93 0.68 -6.64
N SER A 117 11.43 -0.10 -7.60
CA SER A 117 10.13 0.09 -8.24
C SER A 117 9.35 -1.22 -8.34
N TYR A 118 8.03 -1.12 -8.19
CA TYR A 118 7.10 -2.24 -8.17
C TYR A 118 5.89 -1.91 -9.04
N ASN A 119 5.79 -2.59 -10.18
CA ASN A 119 4.84 -2.29 -11.24
C ASN A 119 3.73 -3.33 -11.24
N PHE A 120 2.49 -2.91 -11.40
CA PHE A 120 1.35 -3.82 -11.49
C PHE A 120 0.25 -3.22 -12.36
N MET A 121 -0.66 -4.06 -12.81
CA MET A 121 -1.84 -3.66 -13.56
C MET A 121 -3.07 -4.15 -12.82
N TYR A 122 -4.01 -3.26 -12.56
CA TYR A 122 -5.31 -3.60 -12.00
C TYR A 122 -6.38 -3.19 -13.01
N PRO A 123 -7.17 -4.11 -13.59
CA PRO A 123 -8.05 -3.79 -14.71
C PRO A 123 -8.96 -2.57 -14.49
N PRO A 124 -9.57 -2.36 -13.30
CA PRO A 124 -10.40 -1.17 -13.05
C PRO A 124 -9.68 0.18 -13.09
N THR A 125 -8.37 0.24 -12.79
CA THR A 125 -7.64 1.51 -12.64
C THR A 125 -6.36 1.62 -13.48
N GLY A 126 -6.05 0.58 -14.26
CA GLY A 126 -4.92 0.57 -15.19
C GLY A 126 -3.57 0.22 -14.55
N LYS A 127 -2.50 0.75 -15.16
CA LYS A 127 -1.12 0.49 -14.75
C LYS A 127 -0.72 1.42 -13.61
N MET A 128 -0.06 0.86 -12.60
CA MET A 128 0.43 1.60 -11.46
C MET A 128 1.84 1.15 -11.07
N LYS A 129 2.54 2.03 -10.37
CA LYS A 129 3.91 1.79 -9.93
C LYS A 129 4.17 2.41 -8.57
N TRP A 130 4.60 1.59 -7.62
CA TRP A 130 5.31 2.09 -6.44
C TRP A 130 6.77 2.35 -6.79
N LYS A 131 7.35 3.47 -6.38
CA LYS A 131 8.79 3.72 -6.48
C LYS A 131 9.32 4.43 -5.24
N SER A 132 10.58 4.19 -4.89
CA SER A 132 11.24 4.92 -3.81
C SER A 132 11.35 6.41 -4.14
N ASN A 133 11.14 7.27 -3.15
CA ASN A 133 11.41 8.69 -3.28
C ASN A 133 12.92 8.95 -3.33
N PHE A 134 13.31 10.14 -3.76
CA PHE A 134 14.72 10.53 -3.90
C PHE A 134 15.54 10.32 -2.61
N MET A 135 14.91 10.54 -1.44
CA MET A 135 15.56 10.37 -0.14
C MET A 135 15.57 8.92 0.39
N GLY A 136 14.92 7.97 -0.30
CA GLY A 136 14.84 6.56 0.15
C GLY A 136 14.01 6.32 1.42
N THR A 137 13.21 7.28 1.84
CA THR A 137 12.43 7.26 3.11
C THR A 137 10.99 6.83 2.93
N ALA A 138 10.50 6.79 1.70
CA ALA A 138 9.13 6.46 1.35
C ALA A 138 9.01 5.77 -0.02
N LEU A 139 7.97 4.94 -0.19
CA LEU A 139 7.52 4.49 -1.51
C LEU A 139 6.33 5.35 -1.90
N GLU A 140 6.32 5.81 -3.13
CA GLU A 140 5.27 6.65 -3.71
C GLU A 140 4.59 5.89 -4.84
N LEU A 141 3.26 5.87 -4.82
CA LEU A 141 2.42 5.24 -5.84
C LEU A 141 2.09 6.25 -6.93
N PHE A 142 2.27 5.83 -8.17
CA PHE A 142 1.93 6.60 -9.36
C PHE A 142 1.02 5.81 -10.30
N ASP A 143 0.12 6.49 -11.00
CA ASP A 143 -0.59 5.93 -12.14
C ASP A 143 0.24 6.01 -13.44
N SER A 144 -0.38 5.65 -14.57
CA SER A 144 0.23 5.76 -15.90
C SER A 144 0.41 7.19 -16.40
N ALA A 145 -0.35 8.15 -15.87
CA ALA A 145 -0.22 9.57 -16.21
C ALA A 145 0.89 10.27 -15.40
N GLY A 146 1.46 9.59 -14.41
CA GLY A 146 2.47 10.15 -13.52
C GLY A 146 1.88 10.92 -12.34
N LEU A 147 0.56 10.82 -12.10
CA LEU A 147 -0.08 11.38 -10.92
C LEU A 147 0.29 10.56 -9.69
N LYS A 148 0.71 11.24 -8.62
CA LYS A 148 1.02 10.61 -7.34
C LYS A 148 -0.26 10.38 -6.54
N LEU A 149 -0.56 9.12 -6.25
CA LEU A 149 -1.82 8.70 -5.63
C LEU A 149 -1.70 8.46 -4.13
N ALA A 150 -0.54 7.94 -3.70
CA ALA A 150 -0.29 7.58 -2.32
C ALA A 150 1.19 7.60 -1.99
N ARG A 151 1.53 7.63 -0.71
CA ARG A 151 2.90 7.56 -0.19
C ARG A 151 2.95 6.74 1.09
N TYR A 152 3.74 5.68 1.10
CA TYR A 152 4.05 4.92 2.30
C TYR A 152 5.37 5.42 2.89
N LYS A 153 5.37 5.93 4.12
CA LYS A 153 6.57 6.38 4.83
C LYS A 153 7.11 5.30 5.78
N PHE A 154 8.41 5.02 5.72
CA PHE A 154 9.04 3.96 6.51
C PHE A 154 9.92 4.44 7.67
N LYS A 155 10.38 5.71 7.69
CA LYS A 155 11.20 6.31 8.76
C LYS A 155 11.19 7.86 8.74
N PHE A 156 10.97 8.47 9.91
CA PHE A 156 11.74 9.61 10.47
C PHE A 156 11.22 9.84 11.91
N SER A 157 12.06 9.60 12.92
CA SER A 157 11.79 9.68 14.37
C SER A 157 10.93 8.56 15.01
N SER A 158 11.39 8.07 16.16
CA SER A 158 10.74 7.05 17.02
C SER A 158 9.33 7.43 17.50
N THR A 159 8.92 8.67 17.29
CA THR A 159 7.62 9.23 17.69
C THR A 159 6.51 9.10 16.65
N SER A 160 6.81 8.89 15.36
CA SER A 160 5.76 8.74 14.33
C SER A 160 5.95 7.44 13.54
N GLY A 161 5.09 6.46 13.81
CA GLY A 161 5.17 5.11 13.26
C GLY A 161 5.03 5.04 11.74
N LYS A 162 5.05 3.81 11.20
CA LYS A 162 4.78 3.55 9.77
C LYS A 162 3.40 4.12 9.42
N ARG A 163 3.31 4.87 8.33
CA ARG A 163 2.04 5.42 7.83
C ARG A 163 1.94 5.40 6.31
N LEU A 164 0.72 5.29 5.83
CA LEU A 164 0.33 5.33 4.43
C LEU A 164 -0.56 6.56 4.23
N GLU A 165 -0.07 7.51 3.45
CA GLU A 165 -0.77 8.75 3.10
C GLU A 165 -1.44 8.57 1.74
N ILE A 166 -2.73 8.85 1.68
CA ILE A 166 -3.53 8.88 0.46
C ILE A 166 -3.61 10.33 0.00
N LEU A 167 -3.28 10.59 -1.26
CA LEU A 167 -3.12 11.95 -1.81
C LEU A 167 -4.26 12.35 -2.74
N VAL A 168 -5.16 11.41 -3.05
CA VAL A 168 -6.33 11.63 -3.90
C VAL A 168 -7.58 11.07 -3.21
N PRO A 169 -8.74 11.73 -3.31
CA PRO A 169 -10.01 11.11 -2.92
C PRO A 169 -10.19 9.81 -3.69
N CYS A 170 -10.59 8.74 -3.00
CA CYS A 170 -10.79 7.45 -3.66
C CYS A 170 -11.88 6.63 -3.01
N ALA A 171 -12.49 5.77 -3.83
CA ALA A 171 -13.43 4.77 -3.36
C ALA A 171 -12.71 3.70 -2.52
N ASP A 172 -13.48 3.06 -1.65
CA ASP A 172 -13.03 2.00 -0.75
C ASP A 172 -12.30 0.85 -1.48
N SER A 173 -12.76 0.46 -2.66
CA SER A 173 -12.11 -0.60 -3.45
C SER A 173 -10.72 -0.21 -3.94
N PHE A 174 -10.51 1.06 -4.26
CA PHE A 174 -9.20 1.57 -4.64
C PHE A 174 -8.29 1.71 -3.41
N LEU A 175 -8.85 2.12 -2.27
CA LEU A 175 -8.12 2.14 -1.01
C LEU A 175 -7.60 0.75 -0.64
N ASP A 176 -8.40 -0.30 -0.83
CA ASP A 176 -7.97 -1.69 -0.61
C ASP A 176 -6.75 -2.06 -1.45
N LEU A 177 -6.76 -1.66 -2.72
CA LEU A 177 -5.66 -1.90 -3.63
C LEU A 177 -4.39 -1.17 -3.18
N ILE A 178 -4.51 0.10 -2.80
CA ILE A 178 -3.39 0.90 -2.30
C ILE A 178 -2.80 0.25 -1.05
N VAL A 179 -3.65 -0.19 -0.12
CA VAL A 179 -3.24 -0.86 1.12
C VAL A 179 -2.51 -2.16 0.82
N LEU A 180 -3.11 -3.07 0.03
CA LEU A 180 -2.52 -4.37 -0.29
C LEU A 180 -1.21 -4.23 -1.06
N SER A 181 -1.23 -3.46 -2.15
CA SER A 181 -0.07 -3.29 -3.01
C SER A 181 1.06 -2.53 -2.28
N GLY A 182 0.72 -1.52 -1.48
CA GLY A 182 1.69 -0.76 -0.69
C GLY A 182 2.35 -1.61 0.38
N MET A 183 1.59 -2.45 1.09
CA MET A 183 2.15 -3.40 2.04
C MET A 183 3.09 -4.41 1.38
N ALA A 184 2.67 -4.99 0.24
CA ALA A 184 3.49 -5.95 -0.50
C ALA A 184 4.80 -5.32 -1.01
N ALA A 185 4.73 -4.15 -1.65
CA ALA A 185 5.89 -3.41 -2.14
C ALA A 185 6.85 -3.05 -0.99
N THR A 186 6.32 -2.66 0.17
CA THR A 186 7.12 -2.31 1.36
C THR A 186 7.90 -3.50 1.90
N VAL A 187 7.31 -4.71 1.90
CA VAL A 187 8.02 -5.92 2.34
C VAL A 187 9.19 -6.20 1.40
N LYS A 188 8.95 -6.20 0.08
CA LYS A 188 10.01 -6.45 -0.91
C LYS A 188 11.11 -5.38 -0.87
N GLU A 189 10.78 -4.12 -0.62
CA GLU A 189 11.77 -3.04 -0.49
C GLU A 189 12.66 -3.27 0.74
N ARG A 190 12.06 -3.65 1.88
CA ARG A 190 12.82 -3.97 3.10
C ARG A 190 13.71 -5.18 2.94
N GLU A 191 13.26 -6.23 2.25
CA GLU A 191 14.09 -7.41 1.96
C GLU A 191 15.28 -7.04 1.07
N LYS A 192 15.05 -6.23 0.03
CA LYS A 192 16.11 -5.71 -0.84
C LYS A 192 17.15 -4.89 -0.06
N LEU A 193 16.70 -3.97 0.80
CA LEU A 193 17.60 -3.15 1.62
C LEU A 193 18.45 -3.99 2.60
N LYS A 194 17.86 -5.03 3.21
CA LYS A 194 18.58 -5.95 4.09
C LYS A 194 19.60 -6.80 3.35
N ALA A 195 19.26 -7.28 2.15
CA ALA A 195 20.17 -8.05 1.32
C ALA A 195 21.37 -7.19 0.88
N ALA A 196 21.13 -5.92 0.51
CA ALA A 196 22.18 -4.98 0.14
C ALA A 196 23.13 -4.66 1.31
N SER A 197 22.61 -4.46 2.53
CA SER A 197 23.46 -4.19 3.70
C SER A 197 24.36 -5.39 4.06
N ALA A 198 23.82 -6.61 4.02
CA ALA A 198 24.60 -7.82 4.29
C ALA A 198 25.72 -8.03 3.26
N ALA A 199 25.47 -7.72 1.98
CA ALA A 199 26.51 -7.81 0.95
C ALA A 199 27.63 -6.77 1.15
N SER A 200 27.31 -5.54 1.57
CA SER A 200 28.34 -4.53 1.85
C SER A 200 29.23 -4.89 3.04
N GLU A 201 28.67 -5.50 4.09
CA GLU A 201 29.43 -5.95 5.25
C GLU A 201 30.41 -7.08 4.89
N ALA A 202 30.00 -8.00 4.01
CA ALA A 202 30.86 -9.09 3.58
C ALA A 202 32.06 -8.63 2.72
N VAL A 203 31.90 -7.57 1.92
CA VAL A 203 32.98 -7.03 1.06
C VAL A 203 33.96 -6.17 1.87
N ALA A 204 33.50 -5.48 2.90
CA ALA A 204 34.35 -4.62 3.74
C ALA A 204 35.21 -5.41 4.75
N GLY A 205 34.94 -6.70 4.94
CA GLY A 205 35.67 -7.59 5.86
C GLY A 205 36.76 -8.44 5.21
N VAL A 206 37.14 -8.15 3.95
CA VAL A 206 38.22 -8.84 3.20
C VAL A 206 39.45 -7.95 3.11
#